data_AF-A0A3D4X0W1-F1
#
_entry.id   AF-A0A3D4X0W1-F1
#
_cell.length_a   1.000
_cell.length_b   1.000
_cell.length_c   1.000
_cell.angle_alpha   90.00
_cell.angle_beta   90.00
_cell.angle_gamma   90.00
#
_symmetry.space_group_name_H-M   'P 1'
#
loop_
_entity.id
_entity.type
_entity.pdbx_description
1 polymer ?
#
loop_
_entity_poly.entity_id
_entity_poly.type
_entity_poly.pdbx_seq_one_letter_code
_entity_poly.pdbx_strand_id
1 'polypeptide(L)'
;MTVSGAPAGRDAAVTRIVNWALDNDSRLYGDEREQLRWYVAATGLHWILVPWTAAVLVWVVGGRPAAVYLSIVLAVFYVPTALCHWYVARRRVAILLVPWTIKSVVLGQLYLLPFMAFVFGAMHAYQQFDPVTAVKGAVFGEIALIATGFATHWAPGQRQHRDALTRDQD
;
A
#
# COMPACT_ATOMS: atom_id res chain seq x y z
N MET A 1 21.76 19.50 -21.16
CA MET A 1 22.41 18.21 -20.90
C MET A 1 21.31 17.21 -20.58
N THR A 2 20.96 16.36 -21.55
CA THR A 2 19.87 15.38 -21.49
C THR A 2 20.43 14.04 -21.03
N VAL A 3 20.22 13.69 -19.75
CA VAL A 3 20.55 12.35 -19.24
C VAL A 3 19.43 11.40 -19.66
N SER A 4 19.56 10.86 -20.87
CA SER A 4 18.75 9.74 -21.38
C SER A 4 19.30 8.44 -20.80
N GLY A 5 18.86 8.10 -19.59
CA GLY A 5 19.08 6.80 -18.97
C GLY A 5 17.82 5.94 -19.10
N ALA A 6 17.46 5.53 -20.31
CA ALA A 6 16.30 4.65 -20.50
C ALA A 6 16.51 3.33 -19.75
N PRO A 7 15.59 2.91 -18.86
CA PRO A 7 15.74 1.64 -18.14
C PRO A 7 15.59 0.48 -19.13
N ALA A 8 16.67 -0.26 -19.38
CA ALA A 8 16.64 -1.45 -20.23
C ALA A 8 15.99 -2.64 -19.49
N GLY A 9 15.01 -3.30 -20.10
CA GLY A 9 14.38 -4.54 -19.60
C GLY A 9 12.89 -4.41 -19.27
N ARG A 10 12.29 -5.45 -18.65
CA ARG A 10 10.85 -5.57 -18.27
C ARG A 10 10.25 -4.30 -17.62
N ASP A 11 11.10 -3.51 -16.99
CA ASP A 11 10.81 -2.21 -16.41
C ASP A 11 10.33 -1.16 -17.44
N ALA A 12 10.86 -1.16 -18.67
CA ALA A 12 10.46 -0.25 -19.74
C ALA A 12 9.00 -0.43 -20.18
N ALA A 13 8.52 -1.67 -20.20
CA ALA A 13 7.15 -1.99 -20.60
C ALA A 13 6.14 -1.47 -19.56
N VAL A 14 6.46 -1.63 -18.26
CA VAL A 14 5.65 -1.11 -17.16
C VAL A 14 5.67 0.42 -17.17
N THR A 15 6.84 1.05 -17.31
CA THR A 15 6.95 2.51 -17.44
C THR A 15 6.15 3.05 -18.63
N ARG A 16 6.14 2.35 -19.77
CA ARG A 16 5.40 2.77 -20.96
C ARG A 16 3.88 2.71 -20.75
N ILE A 17 3.37 1.70 -20.06
CA ILE A 17 1.95 1.56 -19.74
C ILE A 17 1.52 2.62 -18.70
N VAL A 18 2.36 2.87 -17.70
CA VAL A 18 2.11 3.90 -16.68
C VAL A 18 2.06 5.30 -17.29
N ASN A 19 3.03 5.64 -18.14
CA ASN A 19 3.05 6.93 -18.85
C ASN A 19 1.82 7.08 -19.77
N TRP A 20 1.47 6.03 -20.51
CA TRP A 20 0.31 6.05 -21.41
C TRP A 20 -1.03 6.21 -20.68
N ALA A 21 -1.18 5.62 -19.49
CA ALA A 21 -2.43 5.65 -18.75
C ALA A 21 -2.62 6.89 -17.85
N LEU A 22 -1.52 7.50 -17.38
CA LEU A 22 -1.57 8.49 -16.30
C LEU A 22 -0.88 9.82 -16.60
N ASP A 23 -0.04 9.90 -17.64
CA ASP A 23 0.68 11.13 -17.98
C ASP A 23 1.07 11.16 -19.46
N ASN A 24 0.08 11.49 -20.31
CA ASN A 24 0.22 11.48 -21.78
C ASN A 24 1.30 12.46 -22.30
N ASP A 25 1.75 13.41 -21.47
CA ASP A 25 2.72 14.45 -21.86
C ASP A 25 3.93 14.60 -20.92
N SER A 26 4.03 13.89 -19.79
CA SER A 26 5.12 14.03 -18.80
C SER A 26 5.36 15.48 -18.32
N ARG A 27 4.37 16.37 -18.49
CA ARG A 27 4.49 17.83 -18.30
C ARG A 27 3.95 18.32 -16.97
N LEU A 28 3.21 17.49 -16.24
CA LEU A 28 2.51 17.88 -15.01
C LEU A 28 3.40 17.76 -13.75
N TYR A 29 4.46 16.96 -13.80
CA TYR A 29 5.34 16.70 -12.67
C TYR A 29 6.79 16.99 -13.06
N GLY A 30 7.50 17.79 -12.25
CA GLY A 30 8.86 18.25 -12.57
C GLY A 30 9.95 17.16 -12.49
N ASP A 31 9.66 16.04 -11.82
CA ASP A 31 10.56 14.88 -11.65
C ASP A 31 9.75 13.57 -11.58
N GLU A 32 10.29 12.48 -12.13
CA GLU A 32 9.73 11.11 -12.10
C GLU A 32 9.46 10.66 -10.64
N ARG A 33 10.27 11.11 -9.70
CA ARG A 33 10.08 10.83 -8.26
C ARG A 33 8.86 11.53 -7.67
N GLU A 34 8.56 12.74 -8.11
CA GLU A 34 7.43 13.52 -7.65
C GLU A 34 6.12 12.95 -8.21
N GLN A 35 6.14 12.51 -9.47
CA GLN A 35 5.05 11.77 -10.11
C GLN A 35 4.71 10.48 -9.34
N LEU A 36 5.71 9.66 -9.01
CA LEU A 36 5.51 8.42 -8.25
C LEU A 36 4.95 8.66 -6.84
N ARG A 37 5.31 9.78 -6.20
CA ARG A 37 4.73 10.20 -4.92
C ARG A 37 3.26 10.58 -5.05
N TRP A 38 2.91 11.32 -6.10
CA TRP A 38 1.52 11.71 -6.36
C TRP A 38 0.62 10.51 -6.62
N TYR A 39 1.08 9.51 -7.37
CA TYR A 39 0.32 8.29 -7.60
C TYR A 39 0.02 7.53 -6.31
N VAL A 40 0.98 7.44 -5.39
CA VAL A 40 0.72 6.83 -4.09
C VAL A 40 -0.24 7.68 -3.26
N ALA A 41 -0.01 9.00 -3.18
CA ALA A 41 -0.85 9.92 -2.40
C ALA A 41 -2.32 9.93 -2.86
N ALA A 42 -2.56 9.96 -4.17
CA ALA A 42 -3.91 9.98 -4.75
C ALA A 42 -4.74 8.73 -4.39
N THR A 43 -4.06 7.59 -4.19
CA THR A 43 -4.73 6.35 -3.80
C THR A 43 -5.02 6.28 -2.30
N GLY A 44 -4.34 7.06 -1.46
CA GLY A 44 -4.38 6.91 0.01
C GLY A 44 -5.78 7.00 0.63
N LEU A 45 -6.61 7.94 0.19
CA LEU A 45 -7.98 8.05 0.73
C LEU A 45 -8.87 6.86 0.31
N HIS A 46 -8.67 6.34 -0.91
CA HIS A 46 -9.40 5.17 -1.42
C HIS A 46 -9.09 3.90 -0.62
N TRP A 47 -7.85 3.76 -0.17
CA TRP A 47 -7.43 2.66 0.71
C TRP A 47 -8.14 2.66 2.06
N ILE A 48 -8.64 3.80 2.53
CA ILE A 48 -9.42 3.87 3.78
C ILE A 48 -10.90 3.67 3.47
N LEU A 49 -11.46 4.48 2.56
CA LEU A 49 -12.91 4.54 2.37
C LEU A 49 -13.47 3.24 1.79
N VAL A 50 -12.86 2.66 0.75
CA VAL A 50 -13.42 1.50 0.04
C VAL A 50 -13.55 0.27 0.97
N PRO A 51 -12.51 -0.11 1.75
CA PRO A 51 -12.64 -1.20 2.72
C PRO A 51 -13.66 -0.92 3.81
N TRP A 52 -13.76 0.32 4.31
CA TRP A 52 -14.77 0.68 5.30
C TRP A 52 -16.18 0.53 4.75
N THR A 53 -16.42 1.00 3.53
CA THR A 53 -17.70 0.80 2.85
C THR A 53 -18.00 -0.68 2.65
N ALA A 54 -17.03 -1.48 2.18
CA ALA A 54 -17.20 -2.92 2.01
C ALA A 54 -17.49 -3.65 3.34
N ALA A 55 -16.78 -3.27 4.42
CA ALA A 55 -17.01 -3.82 5.76
C ALA A 55 -18.43 -3.51 6.24
N VAL A 56 -18.85 -2.24 6.19
CA VAL A 56 -20.21 -1.83 6.58
C VAL A 56 -21.26 -2.56 5.75
N LEU A 57 -21.08 -2.68 4.43
CA LEU A 57 -22.01 -3.39 3.56
C LEU A 57 -22.12 -4.88 3.90
N VAL A 58 -21.00 -5.56 4.20
CA VAL A 58 -21.02 -6.96 4.63
C VAL A 58 -21.84 -7.13 5.90
N TRP A 59 -21.68 -6.23 6.88
CA TRP A 59 -22.38 -6.32 8.17
C TRP A 59 -23.85 -5.93 8.09
N VAL A 60 -24.20 -4.91 7.29
CA VAL A 60 -25.58 -4.40 7.19
C VAL A 60 -26.42 -5.24 6.24
N VAL A 61 -25.91 -5.56 5.05
CA VAL A 61 -26.66 -6.32 4.04
C VAL A 61 -26.75 -7.79 4.43
N GLY A 62 -25.73 -8.32 5.13
CA GLY A 62 -25.75 -9.64 5.73
C GLY A 62 -26.01 -10.77 4.72
N GLY A 63 -24.96 -11.38 4.19
CA GLY A 63 -25.15 -12.56 3.34
C GLY A 63 -23.89 -13.07 2.66
N ARG A 64 -23.85 -14.38 2.44
CA ARG A 64 -22.80 -15.07 1.66
C ARG A 64 -22.52 -14.44 0.29
N PRO A 65 -23.53 -14.14 -0.57
CA PRO A 65 -23.24 -13.58 -1.88
C PRO A 65 -22.62 -12.18 -1.80
N ALA A 66 -23.07 -11.34 -0.87
CA ALA A 66 -22.52 -10.00 -0.68
C ALA A 66 -21.03 -10.04 -0.30
N ALA A 67 -20.63 -10.94 0.60
CA ALA A 67 -19.23 -11.14 0.97
C ALA A 67 -18.36 -11.55 -0.23
N VAL A 68 -18.85 -12.44 -1.11
CA VAL A 68 -18.13 -12.85 -2.33
C VAL A 68 -17.99 -11.70 -3.32
N TYR A 69 -19.07 -11.00 -3.64
CA TYR A 69 -19.00 -9.90 -4.60
C TYR A 69 -18.10 -8.76 -4.09
N LEU A 70 -18.22 -8.42 -2.80
CA LEU A 70 -17.40 -7.37 -2.20
C LEU A 70 -15.92 -7.77 -2.10
N SER A 71 -15.59 -9.05 -1.89
CA SER A 71 -14.21 -9.52 -1.92
C SER A 71 -13.61 -9.48 -3.31
N ILE A 72 -14.38 -9.79 -4.36
CA ILE A 72 -13.93 -9.61 -5.75
C ILE A 72 -13.69 -8.13 -6.05
N VAL A 73 -14.62 -7.24 -5.69
CA VAL A 73 -14.46 -5.79 -5.89
C VAL A 73 -13.22 -5.28 -5.16
N LEU A 74 -13.03 -5.68 -3.89
CA LEU A 74 -11.83 -5.34 -3.12
C LEU A 74 -10.57 -5.85 -3.83
N ALA A 75 -10.55 -7.10 -4.31
CA ALA A 75 -9.40 -7.63 -5.03
C ALA A 75 -9.07 -6.85 -6.31
N VAL A 76 -10.08 -6.50 -7.12
CA VAL A 76 -9.92 -5.72 -8.35
C VAL A 76 -9.35 -4.33 -8.06
N PHE A 77 -9.71 -3.70 -6.94
CA PHE A 77 -9.16 -2.41 -6.53
C PHE A 77 -7.77 -2.53 -5.87
N TYR A 78 -7.57 -3.55 -5.03
CA TYR A 78 -6.37 -3.69 -4.21
C TYR A 78 -5.17 -4.21 -4.99
N VAL A 79 -5.38 -5.17 -5.90
CA VAL A 79 -4.27 -5.78 -6.65
C VAL A 79 -3.49 -4.74 -7.48
N PRO A 80 -4.12 -3.89 -8.32
CA PRO A 80 -3.40 -2.86 -9.07
C PRO A 80 -2.66 -1.89 -8.15
N THR A 81 -3.28 -1.53 -7.04
CA THR A 81 -2.73 -0.52 -6.13
C THR A 81 -1.58 -1.08 -5.29
N ALA A 82 -1.66 -2.34 -4.87
CA ALA A 82 -0.56 -3.07 -4.23
C ALA A 82 0.61 -3.27 -5.20
N LEU A 83 0.33 -3.59 -6.47
CA LEU A 83 1.35 -3.66 -7.52
C LEU A 83 2.02 -2.30 -7.74
N CYS A 84 1.25 -1.21 -7.73
CA CYS A 84 1.78 0.16 -7.81
C CYS A 84 2.68 0.47 -6.62
N HIS A 85 2.23 0.22 -5.39
CA HIS A 85 3.05 0.41 -4.18
C HIS A 85 4.32 -0.41 -4.21
N TRP A 86 4.23 -1.68 -4.62
CA TRP A 86 5.40 -2.56 -4.75
C TRP A 86 6.37 -2.07 -5.83
N TYR A 87 5.85 -1.62 -6.98
CA TYR A 87 6.65 -1.03 -8.05
C TYR A 87 7.40 0.23 -7.57
N VAL A 88 6.71 1.16 -6.91
CA VAL A 88 7.31 2.39 -6.35
C VAL A 88 8.33 2.05 -5.26
N ALA A 89 8.00 1.11 -4.36
CA ALA A 89 8.91 0.66 -3.30
C ALA A 89 10.20 0.06 -3.88
N ARG A 90 10.09 -0.72 -4.96
CA ARG A 90 11.25 -1.29 -5.67
C ARG A 90 12.12 -0.22 -6.33
N ARG A 91 11.51 0.88 -6.79
CA ARG A 91 12.22 2.05 -7.34
C ARG A 91 12.95 2.90 -6.29
N ARG A 92 12.87 2.53 -5.00
CA ARG A 92 13.53 3.21 -3.87
C ARG A 92 13.20 4.70 -3.76
N VAL A 93 12.04 5.11 -4.27
CA VAL A 93 11.54 6.46 -4.06
C VAL A 93 11.06 6.54 -2.62
N ALA A 94 11.47 7.58 -1.89
CA ALA A 94 10.99 7.82 -0.54
C ALA A 94 9.49 8.20 -0.59
N ILE A 95 8.63 7.19 -0.50
CA ILE A 95 7.18 7.30 -0.57
C ILE A 95 6.63 8.05 0.65
N LEU A 96 7.30 7.90 1.79
CA LEU A 96 6.89 8.50 3.06
C LEU A 96 7.77 9.72 3.36
N LEU A 97 7.18 10.90 3.19
CA LEU A 97 7.73 12.19 3.61
C LEU A 97 7.69 12.40 5.13
N VAL A 98 6.91 11.58 5.84
CA VAL A 98 6.59 11.80 7.24
C VAL A 98 7.44 10.88 8.11
N PRO A 99 8.19 11.42 9.09
CA PRO A 99 8.89 10.59 10.07
C PRO A 99 7.91 9.65 10.77
N TRP A 100 8.42 8.52 11.26
CA TRP A 100 7.62 7.58 12.05
C TRP A 100 7.07 8.32 13.29
N THR A 101 5.78 8.64 13.24
CA THR A 101 5.07 9.40 14.28
C THR A 101 3.83 8.64 14.70
N ILE A 102 3.26 8.98 15.85
CA ILE A 102 1.98 8.42 16.32
C ILE A 102 0.90 8.54 15.24
N LYS A 103 0.90 9.63 14.45
CA LYS A 103 0.00 9.82 13.31
C LYS A 103 0.13 8.72 12.25
N SER A 104 1.34 8.26 11.97
CA SER A 104 1.60 7.15 11.04
C SER A 104 1.06 5.83 11.58
N VAL A 105 1.14 5.60 12.90
CA VAL A 105 0.55 4.41 13.54
C VAL A 105 -0.97 4.47 13.45
N VAL A 106 -1.59 5.61 13.77
CA VAL A 106 -3.05 5.80 13.67
C VAL A 106 -3.54 5.61 12.23
N LEU A 107 -2.82 6.14 11.24
CA LEU A 107 -3.13 5.93 9.83
C LEU A 107 -2.99 4.45 9.45
N GLY A 108 -1.91 3.78 9.90
CA GLY A 108 -1.73 2.34 9.70
C GLY A 108 -2.89 1.51 10.25
N GLN A 109 -3.40 1.87 11.43
CA GLN A 109 -4.58 1.23 12.01
C GLN A 109 -5.85 1.51 11.21
N LEU A 110 -6.06 2.75 10.76
CA LEU A 110 -7.19 3.11 9.90
C LEU A 110 -7.19 2.36 8.56
N TYR A 111 -6.01 1.96 8.06
CA TYR A 111 -5.89 1.07 6.90
C TYR A 111 -6.21 -0.39 7.23
N LEU A 112 -5.80 -0.90 8.39
CA LEU A 112 -5.93 -2.32 8.73
C LEU A 112 -7.32 -2.69 9.27
N LEU A 113 -7.90 -1.85 10.13
CA LEU A 113 -9.18 -2.10 10.80
C LEU A 113 -10.34 -2.45 9.85
N PRO A 114 -10.57 -1.75 8.73
CA PRO A 114 -11.68 -2.10 7.86
C PRO A 114 -11.48 -3.46 7.17
N PHE A 115 -10.23 -3.90 6.94
CA PHE A 115 -9.97 -5.27 6.46
C PHE A 115 -10.37 -6.31 7.48
N MET A 116 -9.97 -6.10 8.73
CA MET A 116 -10.33 -7.01 9.81
C MET A 116 -11.85 -7.07 9.98
N ALA A 117 -12.52 -5.91 10.00
CA ALA A 117 -13.97 -5.83 10.06
C ALA A 117 -14.66 -6.54 8.88
N PHE A 118 -14.13 -6.39 7.66
CA PHE A 118 -14.63 -7.10 6.48
C PHE A 118 -14.45 -8.62 6.60
N VAL A 119 -13.25 -9.09 6.97
CA VAL A 119 -12.93 -10.52 7.12
C VAL A 119 -13.80 -11.16 8.19
N PHE A 120 -13.95 -10.53 9.36
CA PHE A 120 -14.83 -11.04 10.41
C PHE A 120 -16.28 -11.07 9.97
N GLY A 121 -16.77 -10.03 9.30
CA GLY A 121 -18.12 -9.99 8.76
C GLY A 121 -18.35 -11.08 7.72
N ALA A 122 -17.37 -11.34 6.85
CA ALA A 122 -17.43 -12.42 5.88
C ALA A 122 -17.45 -13.79 6.58
N MET A 123 -16.54 -14.06 7.52
CA MET A 123 -16.52 -15.31 8.30
C MET A 123 -17.84 -15.55 9.04
N HIS A 124 -18.41 -14.49 9.62
CA HIS A 124 -19.73 -14.54 10.23
C HIS A 124 -20.81 -14.91 9.20
N ALA A 125 -20.84 -14.27 8.03
CA ALA A 125 -21.80 -14.58 6.97
C ALA A 125 -21.72 -16.05 6.50
N TYR A 126 -20.57 -16.69 6.64
CA TYR A 126 -20.38 -18.11 6.33
C TYR A 126 -20.70 -19.08 7.46
N GLN A 127 -21.01 -18.58 8.68
CA GLN A 127 -21.11 -19.38 9.92
C GLN A 127 -19.82 -20.14 10.25
N GLN A 128 -18.68 -19.67 9.73
CA GLN A 128 -17.35 -20.24 9.98
C GLN A 128 -16.60 -19.46 11.07
N PHE A 129 -17.34 -18.70 11.88
CA PHE A 129 -16.75 -17.82 12.87
C PHE A 129 -16.38 -18.60 14.13
N ASP A 130 -15.11 -19.03 14.19
CA ASP A 130 -14.46 -19.39 15.46
C ASP A 130 -13.73 -18.14 16.01
N PRO A 131 -14.21 -17.54 17.11
CA PRO A 131 -13.62 -16.33 17.66
C PRO A 131 -12.15 -16.51 18.04
N VAL A 132 -11.73 -17.71 18.46
CA VAL A 132 -10.35 -17.95 18.89
C VAL A 132 -9.40 -17.95 17.70
N THR A 133 -9.74 -18.66 16.63
CA THR A 133 -8.95 -18.66 15.39
C THR A 133 -8.93 -17.29 14.74
N ALA A 134 -10.07 -16.58 14.74
CA ALA A 134 -10.19 -15.27 14.13
C ALA A 134 -9.36 -14.21 14.87
N VAL A 135 -9.36 -14.21 16.22
CA VAL A 135 -8.51 -13.33 17.03
C VAL A 135 -7.03 -13.64 16.83
N LYS A 136 -6.63 -14.93 16.82
CA LYS A 136 -5.24 -15.31 16.53
C LYS A 136 -4.78 -14.80 15.17
N GLY A 137 -5.60 -14.97 14.13
CA GLY A 137 -5.31 -14.48 12.79
C GLY A 137 -5.13 -12.96 12.74
N ALA A 138 -6.00 -12.19 13.42
CA ALA A 138 -5.87 -10.74 13.51
C ALA A 138 -4.58 -10.31 14.21
N VAL A 139 -4.25 -10.92 15.34
CA VAL A 139 -3.02 -10.64 16.10
C VAL A 139 -1.77 -10.94 15.27
N PHE A 140 -1.70 -12.11 14.63
CA PHE A 140 -0.56 -12.46 13.77
C PHE A 140 -0.45 -11.54 12.55
N GLY A 141 -1.57 -11.18 11.93
CA GLY A 141 -1.60 -10.25 10.81
C GLY A 141 -1.09 -8.87 11.18
N GLU A 142 -1.48 -8.36 12.35
CA GLU A 142 -1.06 -7.06 12.85
C GLU A 142 0.43 -7.05 13.21
N ILE A 143 0.94 -8.11 13.86
CA ILE A 143 2.38 -8.27 14.12
C ILE A 143 3.17 -8.29 12.80
N ALA A 144 2.71 -9.04 11.79
CA ALA A 144 3.36 -9.10 10.49
C ALA A 144 3.37 -7.74 9.76
N LEU A 145 2.28 -6.97 9.87
CA LEU A 145 2.19 -5.63 9.30
C LEU A 145 3.17 -4.67 9.97
N ILE A 146 3.21 -4.66 11.31
CA ILE A 146 4.14 -3.84 12.09
C ILE A 146 5.58 -4.22 11.74
N ALA A 147 5.91 -5.51 11.70
CA ALA A 147 7.24 -6.00 11.34
C ALA A 147 7.65 -5.58 9.91
N THR A 148 6.72 -5.64 8.95
CA THR A 148 6.96 -5.23 7.56
C THR A 148 7.16 -3.72 7.45
N GLY A 149 6.34 -2.93 8.14
CA GLY A 149 6.49 -1.48 8.23
C GLY A 149 7.83 -1.09 8.85
N PHE A 150 8.24 -1.79 9.90
CA PHE A 150 9.52 -1.57 10.56
C PHE A 150 10.71 -1.91 9.65
N ALA A 151 10.67 -3.08 8.99
CA ALA A 151 11.74 -3.51 8.08
C ALA A 151 11.91 -2.56 6.89
N THR A 152 10.80 -2.05 6.34
CA THR A 152 10.83 -1.13 5.20
C THR A 152 11.25 0.29 5.59
N HIS A 153 11.02 0.72 6.83
CA HIS A 153 11.44 2.04 7.32
C HIS A 153 12.85 2.09 7.92
N TRP A 154 13.33 1.01 8.55
CA TRP A 154 14.62 1.01 9.24
C TRP A 154 15.79 0.79 8.27
N ALA A 155 15.58 0.02 7.21
CA ALA A 155 16.63 -0.33 6.24
C ALA A 155 17.21 0.86 5.43
N PRO A 156 16.43 1.88 5.03
CA PRO A 156 16.96 3.06 4.33
C PRO A 156 17.73 4.01 5.26
N GLY A 157 17.23 4.22 6.50
CA GLY A 157 17.81 5.17 7.46
C GLY A 157 19.23 4.78 7.91
N GLN A 158 19.47 3.49 8.15
CA GLN A 158 20.82 3.00 8.51
C GLN A 158 21.83 3.14 7.36
N ARG A 159 21.39 3.04 6.09
CA ARG A 159 22.28 3.16 4.94
C ARG A 159 22.69 4.61 4.69
N GLN A 160 21.74 5.54 4.76
CA GLN A 160 22.07 6.98 4.67
C GLN A 160 22.99 7.44 5.79
N HIS A 161 22.79 6.95 7.01
CA HIS A 161 23.67 7.29 8.12
C HIS A 161 25.07 6.69 7.96
N ARG A 162 25.17 5.48 7.38
CA ARG A 162 26.45 4.83 7.07
C ARG A 162 27.21 5.57 5.95
N ASP A 163 26.52 5.96 4.90
CA ASP A 163 27.10 6.69 3.76
C ASP A 163 27.57 8.10 4.15
N ALA A 164 26.88 8.74 5.10
CA ALA A 164 27.28 10.02 5.67
C ALA A 164 28.57 9.91 6.50
N LEU A 165 28.71 8.84 7.29
CA LEU A 165 29.92 8.60 8.10
C LEU A 165 31.15 8.26 7.26
N THR A 166 30.99 7.59 6.11
CA THR A 166 32.12 7.34 5.19
C THR A 166 32.55 8.56 4.40
N ARG A 167 31.69 9.56 4.18
CA ARG A 167 32.06 10.82 3.49
C ARG A 167 32.86 11.79 4.34
N ASP A 168 32.76 11.69 5.67
CA ASP A 168 33.50 12.56 6.61
C ASP A 168 34.94 12.06 6.87
N GLN A 169 35.30 10.89 6.34
CA GLN A 169 36.63 10.28 6.47
C GLN A 169 37.54 10.50 5.25
N ASP A 170 37.00 11.08 4.17
CA ASP A 170 37.71 11.45 2.94
C ASP A 170 37.89 12.97 2.86
#